data_AF-X1KJ30-F1
#
_entry.id   AF-X1KJ30-F1
#
_cell.length_a   1.000
_cell.length_b   1.000
_cell.length_c   1.000
_cell.angle_alpha   90.00
_cell.angle_beta   90.00
_cell.angle_gamma   90.00
#
_symmetry.space_group_name_H-M   'P 1'
#
loop_
_entity.id
_entity.type
_entity.pdbx_description
1 polymer ?
#
loop_
_entity_poly.entity_id
_entity_poly.type
_entity_poly.pdbx_seq_one_letter_code
_entity_poly.pdbx_strand_id
1 'polypeptide(L)' 'YEQAKEQLKSEVADIKNVGGKWGGAITAAQFLAEFAGDTPWVHLDIAGTSLSEKDRGYLVKGATGVTVRTLVNLALSLAQ' A
#
# COMPACT_ATOMS: atom_id res chain seq x y z
N TYR A 1 -9.37 -3.26 10.92
CA TYR A 1 -8.82 -4.35 11.76
C TYR A 1 -8.29 -3.71 13.03
N GLU A 2 -9.07 -3.77 14.11
CA GLU A 2 -8.72 -3.09 15.38
C GLU A 2 -7.35 -3.48 15.93
N GLN A 3 -6.96 -4.74 15.77
CA GLN A 3 -5.66 -5.26 16.20
C GLN A 3 -4.45 -4.56 15.54
N ALA A 4 -4.60 -4.06 14.31
CA ALA A 4 -3.53 -3.35 13.63
C ALA A 4 -3.43 -1.88 14.10
N LYS A 5 -4.57 -1.25 14.43
CA LYS A 5 -4.60 0.11 15.01
C LYS A 5 -4.02 0.12 16.42
N GLU A 6 -4.28 -0.91 17.21
CA GLU A 6 -3.73 -1.04 18.57
C GLU A 6 -2.20 -0.94 18.59
N GLN A 7 -1.54 -1.50 17.56
CA GLN A 7 -0.09 -1.46 17.45
C GLN A 7 0.48 -0.06 17.19
N LEU A 8 -0.35 0.90 16.78
CA LEU A 8 0.06 2.27 16.44
C LEU A 8 -0.20 3.27 17.57
N LYS A 9 -0.67 2.82 18.74
CA LYS A 9 -0.77 3.67 19.92
C LYS A 9 0.59 4.21 20.34
N SER A 10 0.60 5.49 20.71
CA SER A 10 1.75 6.22 21.21
C SER A 10 1.44 6.77 22.61
N GLU A 11 2.46 6.84 23.46
CA GLU A 11 2.34 7.40 24.81
C GLU A 11 2.48 8.93 24.84
N VAL A 12 2.92 9.53 23.73
CA VAL A 12 3.27 10.96 23.64
C VAL A 12 2.51 11.69 22.54
N ALA A 13 2.25 11.02 21.42
CA ALA A 13 1.60 11.60 20.24
C ALA A 13 0.27 10.89 19.97
N ASP A 14 -0.52 11.42 19.03
CA ASP A 14 -1.80 10.82 18.64
C ASP A 14 -1.64 9.40 18.08
N ILE A 15 -0.52 9.17 17.37
CA ILE A 15 -0.20 7.92 16.68
C ILE A 15 1.33 7.82 16.47
N LYS A 16 1.89 6.60 16.50
CA LYS A 16 3.28 6.33 16.06
C LYS A 16 3.32 5.73 14.65
N ASN A 17 4.43 5.92 13.96
CA ASN A 17 4.60 5.54 12.55
C ASN A 17 5.02 4.07 12.31
N VAL A 18 5.26 3.28 13.35
CA VAL A 18 5.74 1.90 13.25
C VAL A 18 5.00 1.00 14.24
N GLY A 19 4.48 -0.12 13.74
CA GLY A 19 3.87 -1.19 14.55
C GLY A 19 4.90 -2.22 15.07
N GLY A 20 4.43 -3.41 15.44
CA GLY A 20 5.30 -4.51 15.84
C GLY A 20 6.02 -5.17 14.65
N LYS A 21 6.84 -6.18 14.94
CA LYS A 21 7.58 -6.97 13.92
C LYS A 21 6.67 -7.61 12.87
N TRP A 22 5.46 -8.01 13.26
CA TRP A 22 4.53 -8.75 12.42
C TRP A 22 3.41 -7.85 11.91
N GLY A 23 3.00 -8.06 10.66
CA GLY A 23 1.91 -7.28 10.06
C GLY A 23 2.32 -5.87 9.60
N GLY A 24 3.58 -5.66 9.22
CA GLY A 24 4.08 -4.34 8.77
C GLY A 24 3.25 -3.69 7.67
N ALA A 25 2.83 -4.45 6.65
CA ALA A 25 2.00 -3.91 5.57
C ALA A 25 0.61 -3.43 6.07
N ILE A 26 -0.05 -4.19 6.94
CA ILE A 26 -1.36 -3.80 7.45
C ILE A 26 -1.28 -2.66 8.48
N THR A 27 -0.24 -2.61 9.31
CA THR A 27 -0.03 -1.49 10.25
C THR A 27 0.35 -0.22 9.51
N ALA A 28 1.17 -0.29 8.46
CA ALA A 28 1.43 0.87 7.59
C ALA A 28 0.16 1.36 6.88
N ALA A 29 -0.66 0.44 6.36
CA ALA A 29 -1.95 0.82 5.75
C ALA A 29 -2.91 1.48 6.76
N GLN A 30 -2.97 1.00 8.00
CA GLN A 30 -3.76 1.64 9.06
C GLN A 30 -3.21 3.03 9.41
N PHE A 31 -1.89 3.22 9.46
CA PHE A 31 -1.29 4.54 9.67
C PHE A 31 -1.75 5.53 8.61
N LEU A 32 -1.72 5.14 7.32
CA LEU A 32 -2.20 5.99 6.23
C LEU A 32 -3.71 6.27 6.32
N ALA A 33 -4.50 5.31 6.79
CA ALA A 33 -5.95 5.43 6.91
C ALA A 33 -6.37 6.56 7.86
N GLU A 34 -5.59 6.84 8.91
CA GLU A 34 -5.86 7.94 9.86
C GLU A 34 -5.88 9.32 9.17
N PHE A 35 -5.28 9.44 7.99
CA PHE A 35 -5.21 10.68 7.22
C PHE A 35 -6.20 10.75 6.06
N ALA A 36 -6.95 9.68 5.78
CA ALA A 36 -7.91 9.64 4.66
C ALA A 36 -9.26 10.30 4.97
N GLY A 37 -9.61 10.43 6.27
CA GLY A 37 -10.90 10.97 6.71
C GLY A 37 -12.08 10.21 6.10
N ASP A 38 -13.09 10.95 5.64
CA ASP A 38 -14.29 10.37 5.01
C ASP A 38 -14.12 10.09 3.51
N THR A 39 -12.92 10.31 2.95
CA THR A 39 -12.68 10.14 1.52
C THR A 39 -12.64 8.65 1.16
N PRO A 40 -13.43 8.17 0.18
CA PRO A 40 -13.25 6.82 -0.36
C PRO A 40 -11.83 6.66 -0.89
N TRP A 41 -11.07 5.71 -0.33
CA TRP A 41 -9.64 5.61 -0.59
C TRP A 41 -9.17 4.16 -0.73
N VAL A 42 -8.03 4.00 -1.39
CA VAL A 42 -7.31 2.74 -1.52
C VAL A 42 -5.81 2.97 -1.38
N HIS A 43 -5.13 2.09 -0.66
CA HIS A 43 -3.67 2.00 -0.63
C HIS A 43 -3.22 0.73 -1.35
N LEU A 44 -2.30 0.88 -2.31
CA LEU A 44 -1.67 -0.23 -3.02
C LEU A 44 -0.20 -0.30 -2.60
N ASP A 45 0.14 -1.29 -1.77
CA ASP A 45 1.53 -1.61 -1.44
C ASP A 45 2.14 -2.46 -2.56
N ILE A 46 3.06 -1.86 -3.31
CA ILE A 46 3.68 -2.48 -4.49
C ILE A 46 5.13 -2.89 -4.25
N ALA A 47 5.65 -2.78 -3.02
CA ALA A 47 7.07 -3.00 -2.73
C ALA A 47 7.56 -4.36 -3.25
N GLY A 48 6.81 -5.42 -2.96
CA GLY A 48 7.14 -6.79 -3.39
C GLY A 48 7.04 -7.05 -4.90
N THR A 49 6.40 -6.17 -5.66
CA THR A 49 6.23 -6.30 -7.12
C THR A 49 7.05 -5.31 -7.92
N SER A 50 7.75 -4.39 -7.25
CA SER A 50 8.46 -3.26 -7.88
C SER A 50 9.63 -3.69 -8.79
N LEU A 51 10.23 -4.85 -8.50
CA LEU A 51 11.39 -5.39 -9.20
C LEU A 51 11.16 -6.84 -9.64
N SER A 52 11.67 -7.20 -10.82
CA SER A 52 11.82 -8.58 -11.27
C SER A 52 13.29 -8.95 -11.32
N GLU A 53 13.66 -10.06 -10.68
CA GLU A 53 15.05 -10.54 -10.61
C GLU A 53 15.56 -11.15 -11.93
N LYS A 54 14.61 -11.53 -12.81
CA LYS A 54 14.86 -12.16 -14.11
C LYS A 54 13.72 -11.82 -15.07
N ASP A 55 13.92 -12.15 -16.34
CA ASP A 55 12.86 -12.02 -17.33
C ASP A 55 11.72 -13.01 -17.01
N ARG A 56 10.49 -12.53 -17.11
CA ARG A 56 9.25 -13.28 -16.85
C ARG A 56 8.15 -12.83 -17.82
N GLY A 57 8.00 -13.55 -18.93
CA GLY A 57 7.01 -13.22 -19.95
C GLY A 57 7.32 -11.86 -20.59
N TYR A 58 6.44 -10.89 -20.39
CA TYR A 58 6.63 -9.51 -20.87
C TYR A 58 7.42 -8.62 -19.90
N LEU A 59 7.72 -9.09 -18.69
CA LEU A 59 8.55 -8.35 -17.73
C LEU A 59 10.02 -8.66 -17.98
N VAL A 60 10.84 -7.63 -18.13
CA VAL A 60 12.30 -7.73 -18.15
C VAL A 60 12.87 -7.62 -16.74
N LYS A 61 14.08 -8.14 -16.52
CA LYS A 61 14.83 -7.94 -15.27
C LYS A 61 14.95 -6.44 -14.94
N GLY A 62 14.68 -6.08 -13.69
CA GLY A 62 14.73 -4.70 -13.21
C GLY A 62 13.34 -4.17 -12.80
N ALA A 63 13.13 -2.87 -12.94
CA ALA A 63 11.88 -2.20 -12.57
C ALA A 63 10.71 -2.69 -13.42
N THR A 64 9.66 -3.18 -12.77
CA THR A 64 8.55 -3.85 -13.46
C THR A 64 7.49 -2.89 -14.00
N GLY A 65 7.41 -1.67 -13.45
CA GLY A 65 6.30 -0.75 -13.72
C GLY A 65 4.93 -1.29 -13.27
N VAL A 66 4.91 -2.27 -12.36
CA VAL A 66 3.68 -2.88 -11.88
C VAL A 66 2.74 -1.82 -11.28
N THR A 67 1.46 -2.06 -11.58
CA THR A 67 0.24 -1.26 -11.38
C THR A 67 -0.09 -0.19 -12.42
N VAL A 68 0.86 0.27 -13.25
CA VAL A 68 0.58 1.34 -14.23
C VAL A 68 -0.56 0.99 -15.18
N ARG A 69 -0.51 -0.19 -15.82
CA ARG A 69 -1.59 -0.62 -16.73
C ARG A 69 -2.92 -0.82 -16.01
N THR A 70 -2.90 -1.29 -14.76
CA THR A 70 -4.13 -1.47 -13.96
C THR A 70 -4.80 -0.13 -13.70
N LEU A 71 -4.03 0.88 -13.27
CA LEU A 71 -4.55 2.22 -12.99
C LEU A 71 -5.03 2.94 -14.25
N VAL A 72 -4.31 2.80 -15.37
CA VAL A 72 -4.75 3.33 -16.67
C VAL A 72 -6.09 2.71 -17.08
N ASN A 73 -6.24 1.39 -16.97
CA ASN A 73 -7.50 0.72 -17.31
C ASN A 73 -8.64 1.11 -16.36
N LEU A 74 -8.36 1.26 -15.06
CA LEU A 74 -9.35 1.76 -14.10
C LEU A 74 -9.84 3.16 -14.50
N ALA A 75 -8.92 4.08 -14.78
CA ALA A 75 -9.26 5.44 -15.21
C ALA A 75 -10.10 5.43 -16.50
N LEU A 76 -9.73 4.61 -17.49
CA LEU A 76 -10.50 4.46 -18.72
C LEU A 76 -11.90 3.88 -18.48
N SER A 77 -12.03 2.89 -17.58
CA SER A 77 -13.33 2.30 -17.24
C SER A 77 -14.26 3.25 -16.48
N LEU A 78 -13.71 4.16 -15.67
CA LEU A 78 -14.48 5.14 -14.92
C LEU A 78 -14.88 6.36 -15.77
N ALA A 79 -14.24 6.55 -16.92
CA ALA A 79 -14.51 7.66 -17.85
C ALA A 79 -15.58 7.34 -18.90
N GLN A 80 -16.01 6.08 -19.00
CA GLN A 80 -17.13 5.63 -19.83
C GLN A 80 -18.46 5.84 -19.10
#